data_AF-A0A2C5ZSD0-F1
#
_entry.id   AF-A0A2C5ZSD0-F1
#
_cell.length_a   1.000
_cell.length_b   1.000
_cell.length_c   1.000
_cell.angle_alpha   90.00
_cell.angle_beta   90.00
_cell.angle_gamma   90.00
#
_symmetry.space_group_name_H-M   'P 1'
#
loop_
_entity.id
_entity.type
_entity.pdbx_description
1 polymer ?
#
loop_
_entity_poly.entity_id
_entity_poly.type
_entity_poly.pdbx_seq_one_letter_code
_entity_poly.pdbx_strand_id
1 'polypeptide(L)'
;MAKQYSSAVEAWTFLVLEVAVIVSRIILRWKTQTFRGLAVDDFLMAAAVPISIVSSIPSYIVETVARGLANSGMTPQERAAIDPSSEEFDLRVKGSKAHMAGWITYSALLWTLKACWLFFYKRLGDRIDNIIYKVNLGLALCGITYVVVFMTILFGCFPIAKHWQINPDPGNSCYPAVSRLQVWTMLVTDVVTDLYIILIPLPVSPCLPPPQ
;
A
#
# COMPACT_ATOMS: atom_id res chain seq x y z
N MET A 1 -2.16 -23.76 13.11
CA MET A 1 -3.48 -23.55 12.47
C MET A 1 -4.31 -22.45 13.13
N ALA A 2 -4.60 -22.46 14.44
CA ALA A 2 -5.43 -21.43 15.09
C ALA A 2 -4.99 -19.96 14.83
N LYS A 3 -3.68 -19.69 14.80
CA LYS A 3 -3.13 -18.36 14.51
C LYS A 3 -3.42 -17.86 13.08
N GLN A 4 -3.52 -18.76 12.11
CA GLN A 4 -3.81 -18.46 10.70
C GLN A 4 -5.28 -18.10 10.48
N TYR A 5 -6.19 -18.77 11.19
CA TYR A 5 -7.62 -18.48 11.12
C TYR A 5 -7.94 -17.11 11.74
N SER A 6 -7.22 -16.74 12.81
CA SER A 6 -7.39 -15.44 13.45
C SER A 6 -7.04 -14.27 12.52
N SER A 7 -5.92 -14.36 11.78
CA SER A 7 -5.47 -13.27 10.89
C SER A 7 -6.40 -13.06 9.70
N ALA A 8 -6.90 -14.16 9.11
CA ALA A 8 -7.84 -14.07 8.01
C ALA A 8 -9.17 -13.42 8.45
N VAL A 9 -9.73 -13.83 9.59
CA VAL A 9 -10.98 -13.25 10.12
C VAL A 9 -10.82 -11.76 10.42
N GLU A 10 -9.68 -11.37 10.99
CA GLU A 10 -9.35 -9.97 11.25
C GLU A 10 -9.30 -9.16 9.95
N ALA A 11 -8.56 -9.62 8.95
CA ALA A 11 -8.43 -8.95 7.66
C ALA A 11 -9.78 -8.77 6.94
N TRP A 12 -10.60 -9.81 6.88
CA TRP A 12 -11.92 -9.74 6.26
C TRP A 12 -12.88 -8.83 7.03
N THR A 13 -12.80 -8.84 8.36
CA THR A 13 -13.60 -7.95 9.20
C THR A 13 -13.25 -6.48 8.93
N PHE A 14 -11.96 -6.15 8.88
CA PHE A 14 -11.52 -4.79 8.55
C PHE A 14 -11.91 -4.38 7.13
N LEU A 15 -11.82 -5.27 6.14
CA LEU A 15 -12.27 -4.98 4.79
C LEU A 15 -13.77 -4.68 4.74
N VAL A 16 -14.60 -5.47 5.42
CA VAL A 16 -16.06 -5.23 5.46
C VAL A 16 -16.37 -3.89 6.13
N LEU A 17 -15.69 -3.56 7.24
CA LEU A 17 -15.88 -2.29 7.93
C LEU A 17 -15.43 -1.10 7.06
N GLU A 18 -14.27 -1.20 6.41
CA GLU A 18 -13.74 -0.20 5.48
C GLU A 18 -14.74 0.06 4.35
N VAL A 19 -15.17 -0.99 3.66
CA VAL A 19 -16.13 -0.90 2.55
C VAL A 19 -17.45 -0.30 3.02
N ALA A 20 -17.96 -0.73 4.18
CA ALA A 20 -19.20 -0.19 4.73
C ALA A 20 -19.09 1.33 4.97
N VAL A 21 -18.01 1.79 5.60
CA VAL A 21 -17.78 3.23 5.87
C VAL A 21 -17.67 4.03 4.57
N ILE A 22 -16.91 3.53 3.58
CA ILE A 22 -16.75 4.21 2.28
C ILE A 22 -18.08 4.28 1.54
N VAL A 23 -18.81 3.17 1.43
CA VAL A 23 -20.11 3.11 0.75
C VAL A 23 -21.12 4.02 1.44
N SER A 24 -21.19 4.01 2.77
CA SER A 24 -22.05 4.93 3.52
C SER A 24 -21.72 6.39 3.21
N ARG A 25 -20.43 6.75 3.18
CA ARG A 25 -19.99 8.11 2.82
C ARG A 25 -20.41 8.48 1.39
N ILE A 26 -20.21 7.60 0.42
CA ILE A 26 -20.57 7.85 -0.99
C ILE A 26 -22.09 8.03 -1.13
N ILE A 27 -22.90 7.18 -0.49
CA ILE A 27 -24.37 7.29 -0.51
C ILE A 27 -24.84 8.62 0.09
N LEU A 28 -24.30 8.99 1.25
CA LEU A 28 -24.66 10.25 1.92
C LEU A 28 -24.28 11.48 1.07
N ARG A 29 -23.11 11.45 0.44
CA ARG A 29 -22.67 12.55 -0.44
C ARG A 29 -23.48 12.63 -1.72
N TRP A 30 -23.81 11.50 -2.32
CA TRP A 30 -24.69 11.44 -3.48
C TRP A 30 -26.06 12.06 -3.17
N LYS A 31 -26.65 11.70 -2.02
CA LYS A 31 -27.95 12.24 -1.59
C LYS A 31 -27.93 13.73 -1.28
N THR A 32 -26.81 14.26 -0.80
CA THR A 32 -26.71 15.66 -0.37
C THR A 32 -26.29 16.61 -1.49
N GLN A 33 -25.38 16.22 -2.40
CA GLN A 33 -24.76 17.15 -3.36
C GLN A 33 -25.22 16.96 -4.82
N THR A 34 -25.98 15.90 -5.14
CA THR A 34 -26.36 15.52 -6.52
C THR A 34 -25.13 15.20 -7.40
N PHE A 35 -25.27 14.45 -8.49
CA PHE A 35 -24.14 13.94 -9.29
C PHE A 35 -23.15 15.02 -9.78
N ARG A 36 -23.62 16.26 -10.02
CA ARG A 36 -22.78 17.39 -10.45
C ARG A 36 -21.90 17.99 -9.34
N GLY A 37 -22.13 17.63 -8.07
CA GLY A 37 -21.36 18.12 -6.92
C GLY A 37 -20.27 17.17 -6.43
N LEU A 38 -20.08 16.02 -7.06
CA LEU A 38 -19.05 15.05 -6.65
C LEU A 38 -17.64 15.57 -6.98
N ALA A 39 -16.76 15.49 -6.00
CA ALA A 39 -15.39 15.97 -6.12
C ALA A 39 -14.42 14.83 -6.45
N VAL A 40 -13.19 15.17 -6.86
CA VAL A 40 -12.17 14.17 -7.24
C VAL A 40 -11.89 13.17 -6.11
N ASP A 41 -11.91 13.60 -4.86
CA ASP A 41 -11.74 12.73 -3.69
C ASP A 41 -12.85 11.66 -3.57
N ASP A 42 -14.07 11.93 -4.03
CA ASP A 42 -15.16 10.95 -4.01
C ASP A 42 -14.90 9.81 -5.00
N PHE A 43 -14.40 10.12 -6.19
CA PHE A 43 -14.04 9.12 -7.20
C PHE A 43 -12.82 8.30 -6.76
N LEU A 44 -11.82 8.94 -6.15
CA LEU A 44 -10.67 8.23 -5.60
C LEU A 44 -11.08 7.29 -4.47
N MET A 45 -12.04 7.69 -3.64
CA MET A 45 -12.54 6.83 -2.57
C MET A 45 -13.41 5.68 -3.09
N ALA A 46 -14.19 5.90 -4.14
CA ALA A 46 -14.86 4.82 -4.86
C ALA A 46 -13.85 3.84 -5.49
N ALA A 47 -12.72 4.34 -6.02
CA ALA A 47 -11.65 3.52 -6.57
C ALA A 47 -10.86 2.75 -5.49
N ALA A 48 -10.76 3.28 -4.27
CA ALA A 48 -10.08 2.60 -3.16
C ALA A 48 -10.73 1.26 -2.81
N VAL A 49 -12.06 1.12 -2.92
CA VAL A 49 -12.81 -0.11 -2.62
C VAL A 49 -12.37 -1.31 -3.47
N PRO A 50 -12.42 -1.28 -4.82
CA PRO A 50 -11.94 -2.40 -5.61
C PRO A 50 -10.43 -2.64 -5.42
N ILE A 51 -9.64 -1.58 -5.17
CA ILE A 51 -8.20 -1.74 -4.91
C ILE A 51 -7.96 -2.45 -3.57
N SER A 52 -8.71 -2.15 -2.50
CA SER A 52 -8.55 -2.81 -1.20
C SER A 52 -8.99 -4.27 -1.22
N ILE A 53 -10.04 -4.59 -1.99
CA ILE A 53 -10.43 -5.99 -2.27
C ILE A 53 -9.29 -6.72 -3.00
N VAL A 54 -8.77 -6.14 -4.08
CA VAL A 54 -7.66 -6.73 -4.84
C VAL A 54 -6.39 -6.84 -4.01
N SER A 55 -6.13 -5.90 -3.10
CA SER A 55 -5.01 -5.94 -2.16
C SER A 55 -5.14 -7.03 -1.10
N SER A 56 -6.36 -7.42 -0.74
CA SER A 56 -6.62 -8.47 0.25
C SER A 56 -6.39 -9.88 -0.28
N ILE A 57 -6.55 -10.08 -1.60
CA ILE A 57 -6.40 -11.40 -2.24
C ILE A 57 -4.97 -11.97 -2.08
N PRO A 58 -3.88 -11.24 -2.40
CA PRO A 58 -2.53 -11.76 -2.21
C PRO A 58 -2.21 -12.08 -0.75
N SER A 59 -2.66 -11.27 0.21
CA SER A 59 -2.50 -11.55 1.64
C SER A 59 -3.20 -12.85 2.03
N TYR A 60 -4.44 -13.06 1.56
CA TYR A 60 -5.14 -14.32 1.76
C TYR A 60 -4.39 -15.51 1.15
N ILE A 61 -3.83 -15.37 -0.06
CA ILE A 61 -3.05 -16.43 -0.71
C ILE A 61 -1.78 -16.74 0.10
N VAL A 62 -1.03 -15.72 0.54
CA VAL A 62 0.17 -15.93 1.36
C VAL A 62 -0.17 -16.69 2.63
N GLU A 63 -1.19 -16.24 3.36
CA GLU A 63 -1.53 -16.79 4.65
C GLU A 63 -2.16 -18.19 4.52
N THR A 64 -3.27 -18.29 3.80
CA THR A 64 -4.09 -19.50 3.84
C THR A 64 -3.66 -20.55 2.82
N VAL A 65 -3.31 -20.13 1.60
CA VAL A 65 -2.98 -21.06 0.51
C VAL A 65 -1.53 -21.49 0.60
N ALA A 66 -0.60 -20.52 0.68
CA ALA A 66 0.83 -20.77 0.75
C ALA A 66 1.31 -21.11 2.18
N ARG A 67 0.42 -21.07 3.19
CA ARG A 67 0.74 -21.39 4.60
C ARG A 67 1.87 -20.54 5.17
N GLY A 68 1.98 -19.30 4.72
CA GLY A 68 3.06 -18.37 5.07
C GLY A 68 4.43 -18.72 4.48
N LEU A 69 4.50 -19.69 3.56
CA LEU A 69 5.75 -20.09 2.92
C LEU A 69 6.11 -19.15 1.77
N ALA A 70 7.39 -18.78 1.70
CA ALA A 70 7.97 -17.98 0.63
C ALA A 70 9.42 -18.42 0.36
N ASN A 71 10.13 -17.72 -0.52
CA ASN A 71 11.54 -17.98 -0.84
C ASN A 71 12.54 -17.48 0.23
N SER A 72 12.04 -16.90 1.33
CA SER A 72 12.81 -16.39 2.47
C SER A 72 12.78 -17.34 3.68
N GLY A 73 13.61 -17.06 4.68
CA GLY A 73 13.57 -17.76 5.97
C GLY A 73 14.01 -19.22 5.90
N MET A 74 14.92 -19.56 4.99
CA MET A 74 15.51 -20.89 4.84
C MET A 74 17.02 -20.81 4.97
N THR A 75 17.60 -21.84 5.57
CA THR A 75 19.03 -22.11 5.53
C THR A 75 19.45 -22.63 4.15
N PRO A 76 20.74 -22.54 3.78
CA PRO A 76 21.25 -23.12 2.54
C PRO A 76 20.97 -24.62 2.43
N GLN A 77 21.02 -25.35 3.54
CA GLN A 77 20.77 -26.80 3.61
C GLN A 77 19.30 -27.13 3.34
N GLU A 78 18.36 -26.43 3.98
CA GLU A 78 16.93 -26.61 3.74
C GLU A 78 16.57 -26.30 2.28
N ARG A 79 17.13 -25.22 1.73
CA ARG A 79 16.91 -24.82 0.33
C ARG A 79 17.42 -25.87 -0.67
N ALA A 80 18.54 -26.52 -0.37
CA ALA A 80 19.11 -27.59 -1.20
C ALA A 80 18.36 -28.93 -1.04
N ALA A 81 17.72 -29.16 0.11
CA ALA A 81 16.97 -30.38 0.39
C ALA A 81 15.55 -30.40 -0.21
N ILE A 82 15.01 -29.23 -0.58
CA ILE A 82 13.68 -29.15 -1.21
C ILE A 82 13.71 -29.77 -2.60
N ASP A 83 12.89 -30.79 -2.80
CA ASP A 83 12.61 -31.37 -4.11
C ASP A 83 11.79 -30.37 -4.95
N PRO A 84 12.25 -29.99 -6.16
CA PRO A 84 11.50 -29.11 -7.07
C PRO A 84 10.11 -29.64 -7.48
N SER A 85 9.83 -30.93 -7.33
CA SER A 85 8.54 -31.55 -7.62
C SER A 85 7.61 -31.65 -6.39
N SER A 86 8.07 -31.21 -5.22
CA SER A 86 7.29 -31.28 -3.98
C SER A 86 6.21 -30.19 -3.87
N GLU A 87 5.15 -30.50 -3.11
CA GLU A 87 4.12 -29.51 -2.75
C GLU A 87 4.73 -28.29 -2.06
N GLU A 88 5.75 -28.48 -1.21
CA GLU A 88 6.39 -27.36 -0.50
C GLU A 88 7.04 -26.36 -1.47
N PHE A 89 7.73 -26.85 -2.50
CA PHE A 89 8.33 -25.99 -3.52
C PHE A 89 7.27 -25.12 -4.19
N ASP A 90 6.15 -25.74 -4.59
CA ASP A 90 5.03 -25.03 -5.21
C ASP A 90 4.39 -23.99 -4.29
N LEU A 91 4.20 -24.31 -3.01
CA LEU A 91 3.67 -23.38 -2.01
C LEU A 91 4.60 -22.17 -1.83
N ARG A 92 5.92 -22.38 -1.76
CA ARG A 92 6.91 -21.29 -1.66
C ARG A 92 6.94 -20.40 -2.89
N VAL A 93 6.84 -20.99 -4.09
CA VAL A 93 6.74 -20.22 -5.35
C VAL A 93 5.45 -19.40 -5.38
N LYS A 94 4.31 -20.00 -5.02
CA LYS A 94 3.01 -19.32 -4.93
C LYS A 94 3.03 -18.18 -3.92
N GLY A 95 3.54 -18.41 -2.71
CA GLY A 95 3.64 -17.39 -1.68
C GLY A 95 4.55 -16.24 -2.09
N SER A 96 5.69 -16.52 -2.74
CA SER A 96 6.59 -15.47 -3.24
C SER A 96 5.93 -14.60 -4.32
N LYS A 97 5.19 -15.21 -5.26
CA LYS A 97 4.40 -14.47 -6.27
C LYS A 97 3.27 -13.65 -5.63
N ALA A 98 2.61 -14.21 -4.63
CA ALA A 98 1.55 -13.52 -3.89
C ALA A 98 2.10 -12.33 -3.10
N HIS A 99 3.23 -12.44 -2.42
CA HIS A 99 3.89 -11.30 -1.78
C HIS A 99 4.20 -10.18 -2.78
N MET A 100 4.73 -10.53 -3.95
CA MET A 100 5.01 -9.56 -5.01
C MET A 100 3.75 -8.82 -5.49
N ALA A 101 2.67 -9.57 -5.75
CA ALA A 101 1.38 -8.99 -6.10
C ALA A 101 0.83 -8.10 -4.97
N GLY A 102 0.97 -8.54 -3.72
CA GLY A 102 0.57 -7.80 -2.53
C GLY A 102 1.27 -6.44 -2.42
N TRP A 103 2.57 -6.37 -2.69
CA TRP A 103 3.29 -5.10 -2.67
C TRP A 103 2.81 -4.11 -3.73
N ILE A 104 2.52 -4.59 -4.94
CA ILE A 104 2.02 -3.74 -6.03
C ILE A 104 0.63 -3.19 -5.68
N THR A 105 -0.27 -4.05 -5.21
CA THR A 105 -1.66 -3.66 -4.92
C THR A 105 -1.75 -2.82 -3.65
N TYR A 106 -0.95 -3.12 -2.62
CA TYR A 106 -0.87 -2.36 -1.39
C TYR A 106 -0.31 -0.96 -1.60
N SER A 107 0.78 -0.81 -2.37
CA SER A 107 1.31 0.51 -2.72
C SER A 107 0.31 1.32 -3.56
N ALA A 108 -0.39 0.70 -4.51
CA ALA A 108 -1.46 1.38 -5.23
C ALA A 108 -2.58 1.89 -4.30
N LEU A 109 -2.99 1.10 -3.31
CA LEU A 109 -3.98 1.50 -2.32
C LEU A 109 -3.52 2.71 -1.50
N LEU A 110 -2.35 2.63 -0.87
CA LEU A 110 -1.85 3.70 0.00
C LEU A 110 -1.68 5.03 -0.74
N TRP A 111 -1.14 5.01 -1.96
CA TRP A 111 -0.96 6.23 -2.74
C TRP A 111 -2.30 6.79 -3.26
N THR A 112 -3.29 5.93 -3.51
CA THR A 112 -4.66 6.38 -3.82
C THR A 112 -5.29 7.08 -2.62
N LEU A 113 -5.11 6.55 -1.40
CA LEU A 113 -5.61 7.16 -0.17
C LEU A 113 -4.90 8.51 0.11
N LYS A 114 -3.59 8.59 -0.09
CA LYS A 114 -2.81 9.84 0.02
C LYS A 114 -3.31 10.89 -0.98
N ALA A 115 -3.55 10.51 -2.23
CA ALA A 115 -4.14 11.38 -3.24
C ALA A 115 -5.54 11.87 -2.82
N CYS A 116 -6.38 10.98 -2.28
CA CYS A 116 -7.70 11.35 -1.77
C CYS A 116 -7.62 12.43 -0.68
N TRP A 117 -6.69 12.30 0.27
CA TRP A 117 -6.46 13.31 1.30
C TRP A 117 -6.00 14.65 0.73
N LEU A 118 -5.08 14.63 -0.23
CA LEU A 118 -4.60 15.85 -0.89
C LEU A 118 -5.72 16.59 -1.64
N PHE A 119 -6.54 15.87 -2.42
CA PHE A 119 -7.69 16.49 -3.09
C PHE A 119 -8.76 16.98 -2.11
N PHE A 120 -8.96 16.28 -0.99
CA PHE A 120 -9.82 16.74 0.08
C PHE A 120 -9.30 18.06 0.69
N TYR A 121 -8.00 18.17 0.98
CA TYR A 121 -7.39 19.41 1.45
C TYR A 121 -7.43 20.53 0.43
N LYS A 122 -7.29 20.22 -0.86
CA LYS A 122 -7.48 21.21 -1.93
C LYS A 122 -8.86 21.87 -1.80
N ARG A 123 -9.91 21.04 -1.74
CA ARG A 123 -11.29 21.53 -1.63
C ARG A 123 -11.54 22.31 -0.33
N LEU A 124 -10.97 21.87 0.78
CA LEU A 124 -11.14 22.56 2.07
C LEU A 124 -10.38 23.90 2.12
N GLY A 125 -9.20 23.93 1.49
CA GLY A 125 -8.26 25.05 1.51
C GLY A 125 -8.40 26.05 0.38
N ASP A 126 -9.38 25.92 -0.51
CA ASP A 126 -9.58 26.83 -1.66
C ASP A 126 -9.74 28.32 -1.27
N ARG A 127 -10.01 28.61 0.01
CA ARG A 127 -10.18 29.97 0.56
C ARG A 127 -8.97 30.48 1.35
N ILE A 128 -7.90 29.69 1.49
CA ILE A 128 -6.71 30.04 2.27
C ILE A 128 -5.52 30.11 1.32
N ASP A 129 -4.96 31.32 1.17
CA ASP A 129 -3.78 31.57 0.37
C ASP A 129 -2.62 30.66 0.84
N ASN A 130 -1.90 30.07 -0.13
CA ASN A 130 -0.80 29.10 0.02
C ASN A 130 -1.17 27.62 0.26
N ILE A 131 -2.40 27.24 0.62
CA ILE A 131 -2.74 25.81 0.78
C ILE A 131 -2.69 25.07 -0.56
N ILE A 132 -3.20 25.69 -1.64
CA ILE A 132 -3.20 25.08 -2.98
C ILE A 132 -1.78 24.75 -3.44
N TYR A 133 -0.80 25.61 -3.17
CA TYR A 133 0.60 25.36 -3.51
C TYR A 133 1.16 24.15 -2.74
N LYS A 134 0.93 24.09 -1.42
CA LYS A 134 1.35 22.95 -0.58
C LYS A 134 0.70 21.64 -1.05
N VAL A 135 -0.59 21.67 -1.39
CA VAL A 135 -1.29 20.47 -1.89
C VAL A 135 -0.72 20.02 -3.24
N ASN A 136 -0.47 20.93 -4.18
CA ASN A 136 0.12 20.58 -5.47
C ASN A 136 1.54 20.01 -5.31
N LEU A 137 2.35 20.56 -4.40
CA LEU A 137 3.65 19.99 -4.04
C LEU A 137 3.50 18.59 -3.43
N GLY A 138 2.51 18.38 -2.56
CA GLY A 138 2.18 17.06 -2.01
C GLY A 138 1.77 16.04 -3.08
N LEU A 139 1.00 16.46 -4.09
CA LEU A 139 0.62 15.60 -5.22
C LEU A 139 1.84 15.20 -6.05
N ALA A 140 2.75 16.15 -6.32
CA ALA A 140 4.01 15.86 -7.01
C ALA A 140 4.89 14.89 -6.20
N LEU A 141 5.02 15.13 -4.89
CA LEU A 141 5.78 14.26 -3.99
C LEU A 141 5.19 12.84 -3.95
N CYS A 142 3.87 12.70 -3.84
CA CYS A 142 3.19 11.39 -3.89
C CYS A 142 3.42 10.70 -5.24
N GLY A 143 3.31 11.43 -6.36
CA GLY A 143 3.56 10.86 -7.69
C GLY A 143 5.00 10.34 -7.84
N ILE A 144 6.00 11.14 -7.45
CA ILE A 144 7.41 10.76 -7.53
C ILE A 144 7.71 9.55 -6.65
N THR A 145 7.27 9.58 -5.39
CA THR A 145 7.49 8.47 -4.45
C THR A 145 6.80 7.19 -4.88
N TYR A 146 5.59 7.27 -5.46
CA TYR A 146 4.91 6.12 -6.03
C TYR A 146 5.73 5.46 -7.13
N VAL A 147 6.25 6.26 -8.06
CA VAL A 147 7.11 5.75 -9.15
C VAL A 147 8.37 5.12 -8.58
N VAL A 148 9.02 5.74 -7.60
CA VAL A 148 10.20 5.15 -6.93
C VAL A 148 9.88 3.80 -6.30
N VAL A 149 8.77 3.70 -5.55
CA VAL A 149 8.35 2.44 -4.92
C VAL A 149 8.01 1.40 -5.97
N PHE A 150 7.20 1.74 -6.97
CA PHE A 150 6.80 0.83 -8.04
C PHE A 150 8.00 0.29 -8.82
N MET A 151 8.95 1.17 -9.17
CA MET A 151 10.20 0.77 -9.83
C MET A 151 11.08 -0.09 -8.91
N THR A 152 11.13 0.21 -7.62
CA THR A 152 11.88 -0.59 -6.64
C THR A 152 11.28 -1.99 -6.50
N ILE A 153 9.96 -2.11 -6.51
CA ILE A 153 9.27 -3.40 -6.50
C ILE A 153 9.68 -4.20 -7.75
N LEU A 154 9.52 -3.63 -8.96
CA LEU A 154 9.78 -4.37 -10.21
C LEU A 154 11.26 -4.65 -10.49
N PHE A 155 12.13 -3.68 -10.23
CA PHE A 155 13.55 -3.71 -10.63
C PHE A 155 14.51 -3.92 -9.46
N GLY A 156 14.02 -3.97 -8.21
CA GLY A 156 14.84 -4.24 -7.04
C GLY A 156 15.57 -5.59 -7.09
N CYS A 157 15.02 -6.54 -7.86
CA CYS A 157 15.71 -7.77 -8.24
C CYS A 157 15.43 -8.13 -9.71
N PHE A 158 16.49 -8.20 -10.51
CA PHE A 158 16.43 -8.51 -11.94
C PHE A 158 17.27 -9.76 -12.30
N PRO A 159 16.75 -10.70 -13.11
CA PRO A 159 15.40 -10.76 -13.70
C PRO A 159 14.31 -11.03 -12.65
N ILE A 160 13.07 -10.60 -12.93
CA ILE A 160 11.91 -10.71 -12.01
C ILE A 160 11.69 -12.16 -11.53
N ALA A 161 12.07 -13.15 -12.35
CA ALA A 161 11.94 -14.57 -11.99
C ALA A 161 12.70 -14.98 -10.72
N LYS A 162 13.73 -14.23 -10.32
CA LYS A 162 14.47 -14.48 -9.09
C LYS A 162 13.64 -14.27 -7.81
N HIS A 163 12.56 -13.50 -7.88
CA HIS A 163 11.65 -13.27 -6.74
C HIS A 163 10.97 -14.55 -6.25
N TRP A 164 10.85 -15.57 -7.09
CA TRP A 164 10.29 -16.87 -6.70
C TRP A 164 11.29 -18.01 -6.89
N GLN A 165 12.58 -17.68 -7.01
CA GLN A 165 13.64 -18.67 -7.06
C GLN A 165 13.90 -19.25 -5.66
N ILE A 166 13.82 -20.57 -5.55
CA ILE A 166 14.17 -21.30 -4.34
C ILE A 166 15.66 -21.64 -4.37
N ASN A 167 16.15 -22.52 -5.21
CA ASN A 167 17.57 -22.89 -5.26
C ASN A 167 18.17 -22.54 -6.63
N PRO A 168 19.38 -21.94 -6.75
CA PRO A 168 20.27 -21.39 -5.72
C PRO A 168 19.70 -20.16 -5.01
N ASP A 169 20.30 -19.76 -3.89
CA ASP A 169 19.83 -18.61 -3.10
C ASP A 169 19.90 -17.29 -3.91
N PRO A 170 18.77 -16.59 -4.16
CA PRO A 170 18.79 -15.34 -4.90
C PRO A 170 19.25 -14.13 -4.07
N GLY A 171 19.40 -14.26 -2.75
CA GLY A 171 19.82 -13.19 -1.84
C GLY A 171 18.70 -12.25 -1.38
N ASN A 172 18.99 -11.42 -0.38
CA ASN A 172 17.97 -10.64 0.35
C ASN A 172 17.15 -9.69 -0.53
N SER A 173 17.76 -9.01 -1.50
CA SER A 173 17.05 -8.08 -2.39
C SER A 173 15.94 -8.76 -3.19
N CYS A 174 16.02 -10.07 -3.38
CA CYS A 174 15.10 -10.89 -4.15
C CYS A 174 14.09 -11.67 -3.29
N TYR A 175 14.02 -11.40 -1.98
CA TYR A 175 13.01 -12.00 -1.10
C TYR A 175 11.80 -11.07 -1.00
N PRO A 176 10.67 -11.33 -1.69
CA PRO A 176 9.54 -10.40 -1.69
C PRO A 176 8.97 -10.14 -0.29
N ALA A 177 9.06 -11.12 0.62
CA ALA A 177 8.55 -10.98 1.97
C ALA A 177 9.41 -10.08 2.88
N VAL A 178 10.74 -10.04 2.67
CA VAL A 178 11.71 -9.45 3.62
C VAL A 178 12.88 -8.71 2.96
N SER A 179 12.69 -8.27 1.71
CA SER A 179 13.70 -7.50 0.98
C SER A 179 13.95 -6.17 1.67
N ARG A 180 15.17 -5.96 2.17
CA ARG A 180 15.55 -4.73 2.87
C ARG A 180 15.33 -3.51 1.98
N LEU A 181 15.73 -3.59 0.71
CA LEU A 181 15.59 -2.49 -0.24
C LEU A 181 14.12 -2.08 -0.37
N GLN A 182 13.23 -3.05 -0.58
CA GLN A 182 11.81 -2.80 -0.75
C GLN A 182 11.14 -2.27 0.52
N VAL A 183 11.38 -2.91 1.65
CA VAL A 183 10.80 -2.52 2.95
C VAL A 183 11.24 -1.12 3.35
N TRP A 184 12.53 -0.80 3.26
CA TRP A 184 13.03 0.53 3.62
C TRP A 184 12.54 1.62 2.66
N THR A 185 12.52 1.34 1.35
CA THR A 185 12.02 2.32 0.37
C THR A 185 10.55 2.63 0.61
N MET A 186 9.73 1.60 0.80
CA MET A 186 8.32 1.77 1.13
C MET A 186 8.16 2.57 2.43
N LEU A 187 8.79 2.13 3.53
CA LEU A 187 8.64 2.74 4.83
C LEU A 187 9.03 4.22 4.83
N VAL A 188 10.19 4.56 4.26
CA VAL A 188 10.69 5.93 4.23
C VAL A 188 9.80 6.81 3.38
N THR A 189 9.42 6.36 2.18
CA THR A 189 8.57 7.17 1.28
C THR A 189 7.16 7.35 1.85
N ASP A 190 6.60 6.32 2.47
CA ASP A 190 5.29 6.36 3.13
C ASP A 190 5.30 7.32 4.32
N VAL A 191 6.24 7.18 5.26
CA VAL A 191 6.35 8.05 6.44
C VAL A 191 6.59 9.50 6.03
N VAL A 192 7.50 9.76 5.08
CA VAL A 192 7.79 11.13 4.62
C VAL A 192 6.57 11.77 3.96
N THR A 193 5.84 11.03 3.12
CA THR A 193 4.64 11.56 2.45
C THR A 193 3.50 11.77 3.44
N ASP A 194 3.29 10.88 4.41
CA ASP A 194 2.25 11.04 5.43
C ASP A 194 2.54 12.20 6.38
N LEU A 195 3.78 12.34 6.84
CA LEU A 195 4.19 13.50 7.62
C LEU A 195 3.95 14.79 6.84
N TYR A 196 4.32 14.83 5.56
CA TYR A 196 4.05 16.00 4.73
C TYR A 196 2.55 16.33 4.67
N ILE A 197 1.70 15.33 4.40
CA ILE A 197 0.24 15.50 4.29
C ILE A 197 -0.34 16.02 5.61
N ILE A 198 0.05 15.45 6.76
CA ILE A 198 -0.42 15.87 8.09
C ILE A 198 -0.02 17.32 8.41
N LEU A 199 1.14 17.78 7.92
CA LEU A 199 1.64 19.14 8.15
C LEU A 199 0.96 20.20 7.25
N ILE A 200 0.23 19.83 6.20
CA ILE A 200 -0.45 20.78 5.29
C ILE A 200 -1.41 21.73 6.02
N PRO A 201 -2.37 21.25 6.84
CA PRO A 201 -3.35 22.12 7.51
C PRO A 201 -2.79 22.91 8.70
N LEU A 202 -1.55 22.65 9.14
CA LEU A 202 -0.99 23.33 10.30
C LEU A 202 -0.65 24.79 9.97
N PRO A 203 -1.08 25.75 10.81
CA PRO A 203 -0.73 27.15 10.65
C PRO A 203 0.77 27.33 10.88
N VAL A 204 1.49 27.76 9.84
CA VAL A 204 2.88 28.22 9.95
C VAL A 204 2.90 29.67 10.40
N SER A 205 2.45 29.94 11.62
CA SER A 205 2.70 31.22 12.28
C SER A 205 3.24 30.97 13.69
N PRO A 206 4.42 31.51 14.05
CA PRO A 206 4.64 31.85 15.44
C PRO A 206 3.60 32.92 15.78
N CYS A 207 2.94 32.78 16.93
CA CYS A 207 2.14 33.84 17.52
C CYS A 207 2.96 35.14 17.54
N LEU A 208 2.78 36.00 16.54
CA LEU A 208 3.26 37.37 16.62
C LEU A 208 2.20 38.16 17.38
N PRO A 209 2.53 38.71 18.56
CA PRO A 209 1.61 39.61 19.24
C PRO A 209 1.36 40.84 18.35
N PRO A 210 0.17 41.46 18.45
CA PRO A 210 -0.16 42.65 17.67
C PRO A 210 0.85 43.78 17.97
N PRO A 211 1.22 44.60 16.97
CA PRO A 211 2.04 45.80 17.20
C PRO A 211 1.27 46.76 18.11
N GLN A 212 1.98 47.34 19.09
CA GLN A 212 1.48 48.33 20.05
C GLN A 212 1.17 49.67 19.38
#